data_AF-W0UDR0-F1
#
_entry.id   AF-W0UDR0-F1
#
_cell.length_a   1.000
_cell.length_b   1.000
_cell.length_c   1.000
_cell.angle_alpha   90.00
_cell.angle_beta   90.00
_cell.angle_gamma   90.00
#
_symmetry.space_group_name_H-M   'P 1'
#
loop_
_entity.id
_entity.type
_entity.pdbx_description
1 polymer ?
#
loop_
_entity_poly.entity_id
_entity_poly.type
_entity_poly.pdbx_seq_one_letter_code
_entity_poly.pdbx_strand_id
1 'polypeptide(L)'
;SIAMDPPKHDAQRKVVSPIVAPGNLAKLESTIRERAGTILDSLPINETFNWVDRVSIELTTQMLATLFDFPWEERRKLTRWSDVATAGTAFGDEEAEKARRNELRDCAAYFTELWNQRVNATEPGNDLITMLAQGEATKNMGPMEYLGNILLLIVGGNDTTRNSITGGLLALNQNPAQYKKLRDNPSLVESMVPEIIRWQT
;
A
#
# COMPACT_ATOMS: atom_id res chain seq x y z
N SER A 1 -18.91 0.57 -9.40
CA SER A 1 -19.64 1.82 -9.10
C SER A 1 -18.60 2.89 -8.88
N ILE A 2 -18.67 3.96 -9.68
CA ILE A 2 -17.91 5.19 -9.50
C ILE A 2 -18.15 5.66 -8.05
N ALA A 3 -17.08 6.13 -7.40
CA ALA A 3 -17.06 7.01 -6.23
C ALA A 3 -18.35 6.98 -5.38
N MET A 4 -18.33 6.26 -4.25
CA MET A 4 -19.44 6.33 -3.29
C MET A 4 -19.71 7.79 -2.93
N ASP A 5 -20.87 8.30 -3.34
CA ASP A 5 -21.31 9.66 -3.04
C ASP A 5 -21.34 9.89 -1.51
N PRO A 6 -20.99 11.09 -1.03
CA PRO A 6 -21.25 11.50 0.35
C PRO A 6 -22.73 11.26 0.71
N PRO A 7 -23.08 10.81 1.95
CA PRO A 7 -22.29 10.83 3.18
C PRO A 7 -21.67 9.48 3.59
N LYS A 8 -21.93 8.39 2.85
CA LYS A 8 -21.56 7.02 3.27
C LYS A 8 -20.03 6.81 3.25
N HIS A 9 -19.36 7.32 2.22
CA HIS A 9 -17.91 7.24 2.08
C HIS A 9 -17.16 7.96 3.20
N ASP A 10 -17.66 9.12 3.65
CA ASP A 10 -17.02 9.88 4.73
C ASP A 10 -17.04 9.14 6.07
N ALA A 11 -18.15 8.45 6.36
CA ALA A 11 -18.28 7.63 7.56
C ALA A 11 -17.29 6.44 7.54
N GLN A 12 -17.15 5.77 6.39
CA GLN A 12 -16.22 4.65 6.24
C GLN A 12 -14.76 5.09 6.27
N ARG A 13 -14.43 6.20 5.60
CA ARG A 13 -13.10 6.79 5.64
C ARG A 13 -12.70 7.18 7.06
N LYS A 14 -13.64 7.69 7.87
CA LYS A 14 -13.39 8.00 9.29
C LYS A 14 -13.03 6.78 10.13
N VAL A 15 -13.55 5.59 9.79
CA VAL A 15 -13.19 4.34 10.51
C VAL A 15 -11.72 3.99 10.30
N VAL A 16 -11.17 4.17 9.10
CA VAL A 16 -9.79 3.77 8.77
C VAL A 16 -8.77 4.91 8.91
N SER A 17 -9.22 6.17 8.95
CA SER A 17 -8.34 7.35 9.10
C SER A 17 -7.38 7.30 10.30
N PRO A 18 -7.75 6.73 11.47
CA PRO A 18 -6.83 6.67 12.60
C PRO A 18 -5.54 5.90 12.31
N ILE A 19 -5.52 4.90 11.42
CA ILE A 19 -4.27 4.14 11.16
C ILE A 19 -3.20 5.00 10.48
N VAL A 20 -3.63 5.99 9.69
CA VAL A 20 -2.75 6.97 9.02
C VAL A 20 -2.62 8.28 9.80
N ALA A 21 -3.14 8.34 11.04
CA ALA A 21 -2.97 9.52 11.88
C ALA A 21 -1.50 9.69 12.29
N PRO A 22 -1.01 10.94 12.47
CA PRO A 22 0.40 11.22 12.78
C PRO A 22 0.96 10.40 13.95
N GLY A 23 0.17 10.19 15.01
CA GLY A 23 0.58 9.39 16.17
C GLY A 23 0.78 7.90 15.88
N ASN A 24 0.01 7.32 14.95
CA ASN A 24 0.20 5.94 14.53
C ASN A 24 1.34 5.82 13.51
N LEU A 25 1.49 6.79 12.62
CA LEU A 25 2.64 6.86 11.70
C LEU A 25 3.97 6.99 12.45
N ALA A 26 4.02 7.77 13.53
CA ALA A 26 5.21 7.90 14.37
C ALA A 26 5.64 6.56 15.00
N LYS A 27 4.68 5.69 15.35
CA LYS A 27 4.97 4.33 15.86
C LYS A 27 5.50 3.41 14.76
N LEU A 28 5.19 3.69 13.49
CA LEU A 28 5.69 2.92 12.35
C LEU A 28 7.06 3.40 11.87
N GLU A 29 7.53 4.58 12.29
CA GLU A 29 8.78 5.17 11.79
C GLU A 29 9.98 4.24 12.02
N SER A 30 10.13 3.69 13.23
CA SER A 30 11.23 2.78 13.56
C SER A 30 11.21 1.54 12.67
N THR A 31 10.02 0.96 12.48
CA THR A 31 9.81 -0.23 11.64
C THR A 31 10.11 0.07 10.16
N ILE A 32 9.65 1.21 9.65
CA ILE A 32 9.94 1.64 8.27
C ILE A 32 11.44 1.83 8.08
N ARG A 33 12.11 2.48 9.04
CA ARG A 33 13.55 2.74 9.00
C ARG A 33 14.36 1.45 9.00
N GLU A 34 14.03 0.51 9.87
CA GLU A 34 14.68 -0.81 9.94
C GLU A 34 14.53 -1.58 8.62
N ARG A 35 13.31 -1.62 8.08
CA ARG A 35 13.02 -2.31 6.82
C ARG A 35 13.73 -1.67 5.64
N ALA A 36 13.68 -0.34 5.52
CA ALA A 36 14.39 0.38 4.48
C ALA A 36 15.90 0.12 4.57
N GLY A 37 16.49 0.16 5.77
CA GLY A 37 17.89 -0.20 6.00
C GLY A 37 18.21 -1.62 5.53
N THR A 38 17.43 -2.59 5.99
CA THR A 38 17.61 -4.02 5.64
C THR A 38 17.50 -4.26 4.13
N ILE A 39 16.53 -3.64 3.47
CA ILE A 39 16.37 -3.72 2.02
C ILE A 39 17.62 -3.15 1.33
N LEU A 40 18.05 -1.96 1.70
CA LEU A 40 19.21 -1.28 1.09
C LEU A 40 20.52 -2.05 1.35
N ASP A 41 20.71 -2.60 2.54
CA ASP A 41 21.88 -3.40 2.93
C ASP A 41 21.97 -4.74 2.17
N SER A 42 20.83 -5.24 1.68
CA SER A 42 20.75 -6.48 0.89
C SER A 42 21.00 -6.31 -0.61
N LEU A 43 21.11 -5.06 -1.09
CA LEU A 43 21.28 -4.79 -2.52
C LEU A 43 22.68 -5.16 -3.01
N PRO A 44 22.81 -5.72 -4.23
CA PRO A 44 24.12 -6.07 -4.75
C PRO A 44 24.92 -4.80 -5.09
N ILE A 45 26.23 -4.86 -4.85
CA ILE A 45 27.15 -3.74 -5.12
C ILE A 45 27.87 -4.01 -6.45
N ASN A 46 27.93 -2.99 -7.31
CA ASN A 46 28.50 -3.06 -8.66
C ASN A 46 27.78 -4.01 -9.63
N GLU A 47 26.51 -4.32 -9.36
CA GLU A 47 25.67 -5.11 -10.26
C GLU A 47 24.38 -4.36 -10.58
N THR A 48 23.87 -4.55 -11.80
CA THR A 48 22.58 -4.02 -12.21
C THR A 48 21.46 -4.83 -11.58
N PHE A 49 20.51 -4.15 -10.94
CA PHE A 49 19.28 -4.76 -10.44
C PHE A 49 18.07 -3.88 -10.72
N ASN A 50 16.88 -4.47 -10.59
CA ASN A 50 15.63 -3.73 -10.72
C ASN A 50 15.25 -3.05 -9.40
N TRP A 51 15.42 -1.73 -9.33
CA TRP A 51 15.05 -0.92 -8.15
C TRP A 51 13.56 -1.01 -7.82
N VAL A 52 12.70 -1.06 -8.82
CA VAL A 52 11.25 -1.13 -8.61
C VAL A 52 10.89 -2.39 -7.85
N ASP A 53 11.43 -3.54 -8.25
CA ASP A 53 11.12 -4.82 -7.59
C ASP A 53 11.81 -4.97 -6.22
N ARG A 54 13.11 -4.67 -6.14
CA ARG A 54 13.90 -4.92 -4.93
C ARG A 54 13.72 -3.87 -3.85
N VAL A 55 13.28 -2.65 -4.18
CA VAL A 55 13.15 -1.55 -3.21
C VAL A 55 11.73 -1.02 -3.16
N SER A 56 11.22 -0.47 -4.27
CA SER A 56 9.93 0.22 -4.24
C SER A 56 8.77 -0.73 -3.89
N ILE A 57 8.68 -1.87 -4.55
CA ILE A 57 7.66 -2.89 -4.30
C ILE A 57 7.89 -3.56 -2.95
N GLU A 58 9.13 -3.93 -2.62
CA GLU A 58 9.39 -4.65 -1.37
C GLU A 58 9.02 -3.79 -0.15
N LEU A 59 9.47 -2.53 -0.09
CA LEU A 59 9.17 -1.67 1.06
C LEU A 59 7.66 -1.39 1.19
N THR A 60 6.97 -1.05 0.10
CA THR A 60 5.53 -0.75 0.16
C THR A 60 4.70 -1.98 0.50
N THR A 61 5.08 -3.15 -0.01
CA THR A 61 4.40 -4.42 0.28
C THR A 61 4.54 -4.82 1.75
N GLN A 62 5.74 -4.65 2.34
CA GLN A 62 5.94 -4.89 3.77
C GLN A 62 5.07 -3.96 4.62
N MET A 63 4.90 -2.70 4.20
CA MET A 63 4.04 -1.75 4.89
C MET A 63 2.56 -2.10 4.80
N LEU A 64 2.06 -2.45 3.60
CA LEU A 64 0.68 -2.93 3.46
C LEU A 64 0.43 -4.15 4.34
N ALA A 65 1.34 -5.12 4.33
CA ALA A 65 1.20 -6.32 5.17
C ALA A 65 1.10 -5.97 6.67
N THR A 66 1.80 -4.94 7.13
CA THR A 66 1.70 -4.47 8.52
C THR A 66 0.38 -3.78 8.81
N LEU A 67 -0.09 -2.93 7.88
CA LEU A 67 -1.35 -2.20 8.05
C LEU A 67 -2.57 -3.12 8.07
N PHE A 68 -2.53 -4.22 7.31
CA PHE A 68 -3.59 -5.24 7.28
C PHE A 68 -3.38 -6.39 8.27
N ASP A 69 -2.24 -6.42 8.97
CA ASP A 69 -1.77 -7.60 9.71
C ASP A 69 -1.92 -8.89 8.88
N PHE A 70 -1.38 -8.80 7.66
CA PHE A 70 -1.43 -9.82 6.62
C PHE A 70 -0.27 -10.82 6.80
N PRO A 71 -0.47 -12.13 6.56
CA PRO A 71 0.59 -13.12 6.69
C PRO A 71 1.85 -12.75 5.91
N TRP A 72 2.98 -12.66 6.61
CA TRP A 72 4.21 -12.08 6.08
C TRP A 72 4.75 -12.80 4.84
N GLU A 73 4.70 -14.14 4.84
CA GLU A 73 5.13 -14.97 3.71
C GLU A 73 4.27 -14.78 2.46
N GLU A 74 3.03 -14.33 2.64
CA GLU A 74 2.05 -14.16 1.57
C GLU A 74 1.91 -12.71 1.10
N ARG A 75 2.65 -11.77 1.70
CA ARG A 75 2.52 -10.31 1.46
C ARG A 75 2.51 -9.90 -0.02
N ARG A 76 3.23 -10.62 -0.89
CA ARG A 76 3.28 -10.36 -2.35
C ARG A 76 1.92 -10.55 -3.04
N LYS A 77 0.96 -11.26 -2.43
CA LYS A 77 -0.44 -11.30 -2.89
C LYS A 77 -1.08 -9.90 -2.89
N LEU A 78 -0.75 -9.04 -1.93
CA LEU A 78 -1.27 -7.67 -1.87
C LEU A 78 -0.86 -6.86 -3.10
N THR A 79 0.41 -6.96 -3.51
CA THR A 79 0.91 -6.34 -4.75
C THR A 79 0.15 -6.88 -5.96
N ARG A 80 0.04 -8.21 -6.06
CA ARG A 80 -0.61 -8.86 -7.19
C ARG A 80 -2.06 -8.41 -7.33
N TRP A 81 -2.80 -8.37 -6.23
CA TRP A 81 -4.19 -7.90 -6.24
C TRP A 81 -4.30 -6.39 -6.52
N SER A 82 -3.34 -5.57 -6.07
CA SER A 82 -3.22 -4.16 -6.47
C SER A 82 -3.11 -4.04 -7.99
N ASP A 83 -2.14 -4.74 -8.59
CA ASP A 83 -1.85 -4.69 -10.01
C ASP A 83 -3.03 -5.22 -10.84
N VAL A 84 -3.70 -6.29 -10.39
CA VAL A 84 -4.90 -6.87 -11.04
C VAL A 84 -6.11 -5.94 -10.95
N ALA A 85 -6.24 -5.17 -9.87
CA ALA A 85 -7.32 -4.22 -9.68
C ALA A 85 -7.12 -2.95 -10.53
N THR A 86 -5.88 -2.55 -10.79
CA THR A 86 -5.55 -1.37 -11.61
C THR A 86 -5.25 -1.68 -13.07
N ALA A 87 -4.99 -2.96 -13.41
CA ALA A 87 -4.84 -3.40 -14.79
C ALA A 87 -6.05 -2.96 -15.61
N GLY A 88 -5.81 -2.14 -16.64
CA GLY A 88 -6.83 -1.73 -17.58
C GLY A 88 -7.52 -2.95 -18.18
N THR A 89 -8.82 -2.86 -18.42
CA THR A 89 -9.55 -3.96 -19.05
C THR A 89 -8.97 -4.21 -20.42
N ALA A 90 -8.53 -5.44 -20.68
CA ALA A 90 -8.07 -5.85 -22.00
C ALA A 90 -9.29 -5.94 -22.92
N PHE A 91 -9.67 -4.80 -23.52
CA PHE A 91 -10.85 -4.71 -24.38
C PHE A 91 -10.75 -5.75 -25.50
N GLY A 92 -11.64 -6.75 -25.47
CA GLY A 92 -11.70 -7.83 -26.46
C GLY A 92 -10.99 -9.14 -26.07
N ASP A 93 -10.36 -9.22 -24.89
CA ASP A 93 -9.74 -10.46 -24.39
C ASP A 93 -10.58 -11.05 -23.24
N GLU A 94 -11.50 -11.95 -23.59
CA GLU A 94 -12.39 -12.60 -22.64
C GLU A 94 -11.66 -13.52 -21.65
N GLU A 95 -10.55 -14.14 -22.06
CA GLU A 95 -9.75 -14.99 -21.19
C GLU A 95 -9.02 -14.17 -20.14
N ALA A 96 -8.41 -13.05 -20.53
CA ALA A 96 -7.77 -12.11 -19.60
C ALA A 96 -8.77 -11.56 -18.59
N GLU A 97 -9.97 -11.15 -19.03
CA GLU A 97 -11.01 -10.68 -18.12
C GLU A 97 -11.53 -11.78 -17.19
N LYS A 98 -11.61 -13.03 -17.67
CA LYS A 98 -11.97 -14.17 -16.82
C LYS A 98 -10.91 -14.46 -15.77
N ALA A 99 -9.63 -14.44 -16.14
CA ALA A 99 -8.51 -14.60 -15.20
C ALA A 99 -8.51 -13.49 -14.14
N ARG A 100 -8.67 -12.23 -14.56
CA ARG A 100 -8.79 -11.07 -13.66
C ARG A 100 -9.93 -11.23 -12.65
N ARG A 101 -11.11 -11.65 -13.11
CA ARG A 101 -12.26 -11.92 -12.22
C ARG A 101 -11.99 -13.05 -11.23
N ASN A 102 -11.28 -14.09 -11.63
CA ASN A 102 -10.94 -15.20 -10.74
C ASN A 102 -9.97 -14.74 -9.63
N GLU A 103 -8.92 -14.00 -9.99
CA GLU A 103 -7.97 -13.48 -8.98
C GLU A 103 -8.63 -12.51 -7.99
N LEU A 104 -9.55 -11.66 -8.46
CA LEU A 104 -10.32 -10.78 -7.57
C LEU A 104 -11.30 -11.56 -6.67
N ARG A 105 -11.80 -12.72 -7.11
CA ARG A 105 -12.59 -13.63 -6.25
C ARG A 105 -11.72 -14.29 -5.19
N ASP A 106 -10.50 -14.70 -5.53
CA ASP A 106 -9.55 -15.27 -4.57
C ASP A 106 -9.15 -14.21 -3.52
N CYS A 107 -8.92 -12.97 -3.95
CA CYS A 107 -8.74 -11.83 -3.06
C CYS A 107 -9.92 -11.66 -2.10
N ALA A 108 -11.15 -11.67 -2.64
CA ALA A 108 -12.37 -11.55 -1.85
C ALA A 108 -12.52 -12.66 -0.80
N ALA A 109 -12.26 -13.91 -1.20
CA ALA A 109 -12.34 -15.05 -0.29
C ALA A 109 -11.30 -14.92 0.84
N TYR A 110 -10.06 -14.57 0.49
CA TYR A 110 -8.98 -14.44 1.47
C TYR A 110 -9.25 -13.32 2.48
N PHE A 111 -9.66 -12.13 2.01
CA PHE A 111 -9.99 -11.03 2.93
C PHE A 111 -11.25 -11.29 3.75
N THR A 112 -12.18 -12.12 3.25
CA THR A 112 -13.34 -12.58 4.03
C THR A 112 -12.91 -13.53 5.14
N GLU A 113 -11.95 -14.41 4.87
CA GLU A 113 -11.35 -15.27 5.89
C GLU A 113 -10.66 -14.44 6.98
N LEU A 114 -9.81 -13.48 6.60
CA LEU A 114 -9.16 -12.57 7.54
C LEU A 114 -10.20 -11.79 8.36
N TRP A 115 -11.26 -11.28 7.74
CA TRP A 115 -12.36 -10.61 8.44
C TRP A 115 -12.97 -11.50 9.52
N ASN A 116 -13.31 -12.74 9.16
CA ASN A 116 -13.89 -13.70 10.10
C ASN A 116 -12.93 -14.02 11.24
N GLN A 117 -11.63 -14.11 10.98
CA GLN A 117 -10.62 -14.26 12.03
C GLN A 117 -10.62 -13.05 12.99
N ARG A 118 -10.68 -11.82 12.47
CA ARG A 118 -10.71 -10.59 13.31
C ARG A 118 -11.98 -10.45 14.13
N VAL A 119 -13.14 -10.77 13.56
CA VAL A 119 -14.44 -10.72 14.28
C VAL A 119 -14.48 -11.72 15.44
N ASN A 120 -13.85 -12.88 15.27
CA ASN A 120 -13.83 -13.94 16.28
C ASN A 120 -12.61 -13.88 17.21
N ALA A 121 -11.74 -12.87 17.06
CA ALA A 121 -10.54 -12.73 17.89
C ALA A 121 -10.90 -12.31 19.32
N THR A 122 -10.31 -12.98 20.31
CA THR A 122 -10.46 -12.63 21.73
C THR A 122 -9.71 -11.35 22.09
N GLU A 123 -8.58 -11.10 21.41
CA GLU A 123 -7.76 -9.90 21.53
C GLU A 123 -7.58 -9.30 20.14
N PRO A 124 -8.46 -8.36 19.74
CA PRO A 124 -8.41 -7.77 18.41
C PRO A 124 -7.15 -6.90 18.23
N GLY A 125 -6.52 -7.02 17.06
CA GLY A 125 -5.34 -6.22 16.70
C GLY A 125 -5.69 -4.75 16.42
N ASN A 126 -4.65 -3.95 16.15
CA ASN A 126 -4.82 -2.56 15.71
C ASN A 126 -4.50 -2.41 14.21
N ASP A 127 -5.14 -3.26 13.40
CA ASP A 127 -4.99 -3.34 11.95
C ASP A 127 -6.26 -2.87 11.22
N LEU A 128 -6.13 -2.56 9.93
CA LEU A 128 -7.23 -2.06 9.09
C LEU A 128 -8.44 -3.01 9.05
N ILE A 129 -8.20 -4.33 9.04
CA ILE A 129 -9.29 -5.31 8.95
C ILE A 129 -10.06 -5.30 10.27
N THR A 130 -9.37 -5.30 11.41
CA THR A 130 -9.99 -5.18 12.73
C THR A 130 -10.78 -3.89 12.86
N MET A 131 -10.23 -2.76 12.42
CA MET A 131 -10.93 -1.47 12.46
C MET A 131 -12.21 -1.48 11.63
N LEU A 132 -12.17 -2.05 10.42
CA LEU A 132 -13.36 -2.18 9.58
C LEU A 132 -14.38 -3.15 10.20
N ALA A 133 -13.93 -4.26 10.79
CA ALA A 133 -14.78 -5.27 11.43
C ALA A 133 -15.54 -4.72 12.65
N GLN A 134 -14.93 -3.78 13.38
CA GLN A 134 -15.49 -3.24 14.62
C GLN A 134 -16.13 -1.86 14.45
N GLY A 135 -15.84 -1.15 13.36
CA GLY A 135 -16.35 0.19 13.13
C GLY A 135 -17.87 0.21 12.97
N GLU A 136 -18.56 1.11 13.68
CA GLU A 136 -20.03 1.22 13.63
C GLU A 136 -20.57 1.41 12.20
N ALA A 137 -19.86 2.18 11.38
CA ALA A 137 -20.24 2.45 9.98
C ALA A 137 -19.87 1.32 9.00
N THR A 138 -19.11 0.32 9.45
CA THR A 138 -18.47 -0.68 8.58
C THR A 138 -18.76 -2.12 8.97
N LYS A 139 -19.07 -2.42 10.23
CA LYS A 139 -19.31 -3.78 10.76
C LYS A 139 -20.42 -4.56 10.04
N ASN A 140 -21.36 -3.86 9.42
CA ASN A 140 -22.50 -4.45 8.68
C ASN A 140 -22.36 -4.28 7.16
N MET A 141 -21.16 -3.99 6.63
CA MET A 141 -20.97 -3.80 5.20
C MET A 141 -21.15 -5.10 4.42
N GLY A 142 -21.71 -5.01 3.21
CA GLY A 142 -21.81 -6.16 2.33
C GLY A 142 -20.44 -6.61 1.82
N PRO A 143 -20.25 -7.89 1.46
CA PRO A 143 -18.94 -8.41 1.01
C PRO A 143 -18.31 -7.65 -0.16
N MET A 144 -19.13 -7.18 -1.11
CA MET A 144 -18.64 -6.40 -2.26
C MET A 144 -18.19 -5.00 -1.88
N GLU A 145 -18.84 -4.38 -0.89
CA GLU A 145 -18.47 -3.07 -0.37
C GLU A 145 -17.19 -3.16 0.46
N TYR A 146 -17.06 -4.20 1.28
CA TYR A 146 -15.82 -4.53 1.99
C TYR A 146 -14.65 -4.70 1.03
N LEU A 147 -14.80 -5.55 0.02
CA LEU A 147 -13.74 -5.78 -0.98
C LEU A 147 -13.36 -4.50 -1.70
N GLY A 148 -14.34 -3.67 -2.09
CA GLY A 148 -14.08 -2.37 -2.71
C GLY A 148 -13.24 -1.45 -1.82
N ASN A 149 -13.53 -1.39 -0.53
CA ASN A 149 -12.76 -0.60 0.44
C ASN A 149 -11.34 -1.15 0.64
N ILE A 150 -11.18 -2.47 0.74
CA ILE A 150 -9.87 -3.10 0.83
C ILE A 150 -9.02 -2.81 -0.41
N LEU A 151 -9.57 -3.00 -1.61
CA LEU A 151 -8.86 -2.72 -2.86
C LEU A 151 -8.48 -1.24 -2.98
N LEU A 152 -9.37 -0.32 -2.58
CA LEU A 152 -9.05 1.12 -2.56
C LEU A 152 -7.86 1.42 -1.64
N LEU A 153 -7.78 0.79 -0.47
CA LEU A 153 -6.69 0.97 0.47
C LEU A 153 -5.38 0.35 -0.04
N ILE A 154 -5.44 -0.84 -0.62
CA ILE A 154 -4.30 -1.50 -1.24
C ILE A 154 -3.74 -0.62 -2.36
N VAL A 155 -4.57 -0.23 -3.34
CA VAL A 155 -4.14 0.57 -4.49
C VAL A 155 -3.67 1.96 -4.07
N GLY A 156 -4.49 2.68 -3.27
CA GLY A 156 -4.23 4.06 -2.89
C GLY A 156 -2.99 4.25 -2.02
N GLY A 157 -2.67 3.29 -1.15
CA GLY A 157 -1.46 3.35 -0.31
C GLY A 157 -0.19 2.86 -1.01
N ASN A 158 -0.32 1.89 -1.91
CA ASN A 158 0.80 1.20 -2.53
C ASN A 158 1.34 1.93 -3.76
N ASP A 159 0.48 2.27 -4.72
CA ASP A 159 0.94 2.68 -6.05
C ASP A 159 1.57 4.08 -6.02
N THR A 160 0.95 5.05 -5.32
CA THR A 160 1.49 6.41 -5.18
C THR A 160 2.84 6.43 -4.45
N THR A 161 2.97 5.63 -3.38
CA THR A 161 4.22 5.52 -2.60
C THR A 161 5.32 4.83 -3.41
N ARG A 162 5.00 3.73 -4.10
CA ARG A 162 5.92 2.99 -4.98
C ARG A 162 6.44 3.88 -6.10
N ASN A 163 5.56 4.67 -6.72
CA ASN A 163 5.92 5.59 -7.79
C ASN A 163 6.79 6.72 -7.26
N SER A 164 6.52 7.24 -6.06
CA SER A 164 7.34 8.28 -5.43
C SER A 164 8.76 7.79 -5.11
N ILE A 165 8.92 6.57 -4.59
CA ILE A 165 10.24 5.97 -4.32
C ILE A 165 11.03 5.78 -5.62
N THR A 166 10.37 5.26 -6.65
CA THR A 166 11.00 5.02 -7.96
C THR A 166 11.36 6.33 -8.66
N GLY A 167 10.42 7.27 -8.73
CA GLY A 167 10.58 8.59 -9.32
C GLY A 167 11.62 9.43 -8.59
N GLY A 168 11.69 9.34 -7.27
CA GLY A 168 12.70 10.00 -6.46
C GLY A 168 14.13 9.59 -6.84
N LEU A 169 14.38 8.29 -7.01
CA LEU A 169 15.69 7.82 -7.49
C LEU A 169 15.99 8.34 -8.90
N LEU A 170 15.02 8.25 -9.81
CA LEU A 170 15.18 8.74 -11.17
C LEU A 170 15.52 10.24 -11.20
N ALA A 171 14.77 11.04 -10.44
CA ALA A 171 14.98 12.48 -10.34
C ALA A 171 16.36 12.82 -9.78
N LEU A 172 16.83 12.12 -8.74
CA LEU A 172 18.17 12.32 -8.17
C LEU A 172 19.27 11.94 -9.16
N ASN A 173 19.10 10.85 -9.92
CA ASN A 173 20.04 10.43 -10.95
C ASN A 173 20.09 11.41 -12.14
N GLN A 174 18.95 11.96 -12.54
CA GLN A 174 18.88 12.97 -13.60
C GLN A 174 19.39 14.36 -13.15
N ASN A 175 19.43 14.61 -11.84
CA ASN A 175 19.84 15.89 -11.25
C ASN A 175 20.99 15.70 -10.24
N PRO A 176 22.20 15.29 -10.68
CA PRO A 176 23.30 14.95 -9.80
C PRO A 176 23.75 16.10 -8.88
N ALA A 177 23.55 17.36 -9.32
CA ALA A 177 23.81 18.53 -8.49
C ALA A 177 22.86 18.62 -7.27
N GLN A 178 21.59 18.25 -7.44
CA GLN A 178 20.63 18.19 -6.34
C GLN A 178 20.92 17.01 -5.42
N TYR A 179 21.30 15.86 -5.98
CA TYR A 179 21.73 14.73 -5.19
C TYR A 179 22.98 15.06 -4.35
N LYS A 180 23.96 15.76 -4.92
CA LYS A 180 25.12 16.24 -4.17
C LYS A 180 24.71 17.17 -3.02
N LYS A 181 23.84 18.16 -3.27
CA LYS A 181 23.33 19.06 -2.24
C LYS A 181 22.66 18.29 -1.08
N LEU A 182 21.84 17.30 -1.40
CA LEU A 182 21.19 16.44 -0.40
C LEU A 182 22.22 15.64 0.42
N ARG A 183 23.24 15.08 -0.24
CA ARG A 183 24.32 14.34 0.45
C ARG A 183 25.15 15.23 1.37
N ASP A 184 25.44 16.46 0.94
CA ASP A 184 26.19 17.43 1.73
C ASP A 184 25.33 18.00 2.89
N ASN A 185 24.00 18.01 2.75
CA ASN A 185 23.07 18.46 3.78
C ASN A 185 21.79 17.58 3.86
N PRO A 186 21.79 16.52 4.69
CA PRO A 186 20.63 15.64 4.88
C PRO A 186 19.38 16.32 5.44
N SER A 187 19.49 17.53 6.03
CA SER A 187 18.30 18.27 6.50
C SER A 187 17.36 18.65 5.34
N LEU A 188 17.85 18.62 4.09
CA LEU A 188 17.05 18.91 2.90
C LEU A 188 16.02 17.81 2.57
N VAL A 189 16.10 16.63 3.21
CA VAL A 189 15.10 15.55 3.02
C VAL A 189 13.67 16.05 3.25
N GLU A 190 13.45 16.92 4.23
CA GLU A 190 12.12 17.49 4.53
C GLU A 190 11.53 18.26 3.35
N SER A 191 12.38 18.98 2.59
CA SER A 191 11.96 19.71 1.38
C SER A 191 11.95 18.83 0.13
N MET A 192 12.78 17.79 0.09
CA MET A 192 12.90 16.87 -1.03
C MET A 192 11.64 16.00 -1.17
N VAL A 193 11.08 15.50 -0.07
CA VAL A 193 9.92 14.60 -0.12
C VAL A 193 8.70 15.25 -0.82
N PRO A 194 8.25 16.47 -0.44
CA PRO A 194 7.20 17.17 -1.18
C PRO A 194 7.53 17.43 -2.65
N GLU A 195 8.79 17.73 -2.95
CA GLU A 195 9.24 18.01 -4.32
C GLU A 195 9.24 16.75 -5.21
N ILE A 196 9.64 15.60 -4.67
CA ILE A 196 9.55 14.30 -5.38
C ILE A 196 8.09 14.00 -5.73
N ILE A 197 7.17 14.21 -4.78
CA ILE A 197 5.74 13.99 -5.01
C ILE A 197 5.25 14.91 -6.14
N ARG A 198 5.57 16.21 -6.08
CA ARG A 198 5.22 17.20 -7.12
C ARG A 198 5.80 16.87 -8.49
N TRP A 199 7.02 16.33 -8.55
CA TRP A 199 7.70 16.00 -9.79
C TRP A 199 7.14 14.73 -10.45
N GLN A 200 6.67 13.78 -9.63
CA GLN A 200 6.16 12.48 -10.07
C GLN A 200 4.68 12.49 -10.46
N THR A 201 3.89 13.43 -9.94
CA THR A 201 2.47 13.64 -10.27
C THR A 201 2.29 14.61 -11.43
#